data_AF-A0A401UT30-F1
#
_entry.id   AF-A0A401UT30-F1
#
_cell.length_a   1.000
_cell.length_b   1.000
_cell.length_c   1.000
_cell.angle_alpha   90.00
_cell.angle_beta   90.00
_cell.angle_gamma   90.00
#
_symmetry.space_group_name_H-M   'P 1'
#
loop_
_entity.id
_entity.type
_entity.pdbx_description
1 polymer ?
#
loop_
_entity_poly.entity_id
_entity_poly.type
_entity_poly.pdbx_seq_one_letter_code
_entity_poly.pdbx_strand_id
1 'polypeptide(L)'
;MSKSKFIESNSQGYVNINKEFLFDTNLNNTDKTLYIVLQSTCWGDKDSCFPSQKTLAQAINRSIRTIQRSLKKLKQLGYILVELRIGTSNLYTMLKKIISQKSEKAVKKVNELRQKFGNKKKQDNWNDYPQREYNFDELEKKLLGWE
;
A
#
# COMPACT_ATOMS: atom_id res chain seq x y z
N MET A 1 14.44 34.93 8.47
CA MET A 1 14.06 33.95 9.50
C MET A 1 14.89 32.69 9.28
N SER A 2 15.70 32.28 10.26
CA SER A 2 16.46 31.02 10.17
C SER A 2 15.48 29.86 10.00
N LYS A 3 15.63 29.06 8.93
CA LYS A 3 14.79 27.87 8.72
C LYS A 3 15.12 26.90 9.85
N SER A 4 14.10 26.28 10.44
CA SER A 4 14.36 25.28 11.47
C SER A 4 15.11 24.11 10.85
N LYS A 5 16.06 23.50 11.58
CA LYS A 5 16.82 22.30 11.13
C LYS A 5 15.89 21.20 10.59
N PHE A 6 14.67 21.12 11.14
CA PHE A 6 13.62 20.21 10.69
C PHE A 6 13.11 20.50 9.28
N ILE A 7 12.90 21.77 8.92
CA ILE A 7 12.44 22.14 7.58
C ILE A 7 13.56 21.86 6.58
N GLU A 8 14.80 22.20 6.94
CA GLU A 8 15.96 21.95 6.07
C GLU A 8 16.14 20.46 5.78
N SER A 9 16.10 19.60 6.80
CA SER A 9 16.28 18.15 6.63
C SER A 9 15.21 17.49 5.76
N ASN A 10 13.97 18.00 5.78
CA ASN A 10 12.84 17.44 5.05
C ASN A 10 12.56 18.17 3.72
N SER A 11 13.39 19.14 3.33
CA SER A 11 13.17 19.94 2.12
C SER A 11 13.63 19.28 0.82
N GLN A 12 14.33 18.14 0.92
CA GLN A 12 14.89 17.42 -0.23
C GLN A 12 13.93 16.33 -0.72
N GLY A 13 13.85 16.14 -2.04
CA GLY A 13 13.08 15.07 -2.67
C GLY A 13 11.59 15.38 -2.90
N TYR A 14 10.78 14.33 -3.07
CA TYR A 14 9.35 14.42 -3.33
C TYR A 14 8.58 13.34 -2.54
N VAL A 15 7.29 13.59 -2.31
CA VAL A 15 6.39 12.65 -1.63
C VAL A 15 5.37 12.12 -2.64
N ASN A 16 5.26 10.80 -2.73
CA ASN A 16 4.25 10.14 -3.54
C ASN A 16 2.93 10.03 -2.80
N ILE A 17 1.86 10.50 -3.44
CA ILE A 17 0.51 10.58 -2.85
C ILE A 17 -0.49 10.00 -3.85
N ASN A 18 -1.46 9.25 -3.34
CA ASN A 18 -2.56 8.71 -4.14
C ASN A 18 -3.46 9.83 -4.65
N LYS A 19 -3.88 9.77 -5.92
CA LYS A 19 -4.77 10.76 -6.52
C LYS A 19 -6.12 10.87 -5.79
N GLU A 20 -6.65 9.74 -5.31
CA GLU A 20 -7.88 9.69 -4.51
C GLU A 20 -7.83 10.66 -3.32
N PHE A 21 -6.70 10.72 -2.63
CA PHE A 21 -6.49 11.63 -1.50
C PHE A 21 -6.57 13.12 -1.90
N LEU A 22 -6.00 13.47 -3.05
CA LEU A 22 -5.99 14.85 -3.53
C LEU A 22 -7.40 15.36 -3.84
N PHE A 23 -8.27 14.47 -4.32
CA PHE A 23 -9.64 14.81 -4.71
C PHE A 23 -10.68 14.56 -3.61
N ASP A 24 -10.28 14.10 -2.42
CA ASP A 24 -11.21 13.95 -1.30
C ASP A 24 -11.79 15.32 -0.89
N THR A 25 -13.12 15.46 -1.03
CA THR A 25 -13.88 16.66 -0.70
C THR A 25 -14.11 16.82 0.79
N ASN A 26 -13.93 15.75 1.58
CA ASN A 26 -14.05 15.80 3.03
C ASN A 26 -12.85 16.50 3.68
N LEU A 27 -11.74 16.69 2.97
CA LEU A 27 -10.50 17.29 3.48
C LEU A 27 -10.34 18.74 3.04
N ASN A 28 -9.96 19.60 3.98
CA ASN A 28 -9.58 20.98 3.68
C ASN A 28 -8.13 21.03 3.20
N ASN A 29 -7.74 22.12 2.54
CA ASN A 29 -6.36 22.31 2.08
C ASN A 29 -5.33 22.14 3.22
N THR A 30 -5.63 22.68 4.41
CA THR A 30 -4.75 22.49 5.58
C THR A 30 -4.62 21.03 6.00
N ASP A 31 -5.71 20.25 5.93
CA ASP A 31 -5.70 18.83 6.28
C ASP A 31 -4.84 18.05 5.27
N LYS A 32 -4.99 18.39 3.98
CA LYS A 32 -4.19 17.84 2.88
C LYS A 32 -2.71 18.14 3.07
N THR A 33 -2.36 19.41 3.26
CA THR A 33 -0.96 19.83 3.50
C THR A 33 -0.37 19.14 4.73
N LEU A 34 -1.13 19.04 5.83
CA LEU A 34 -0.66 18.38 7.05
C LEU A 34 -0.34 16.90 6.84
N TYR A 35 -1.22 16.18 6.15
CA TYR A 35 -0.99 14.77 5.84
C TYR A 35 0.28 14.58 4.99
N ILE A 36 0.48 15.44 3.98
CA ILE A 36 1.66 15.40 3.12
C ILE A 36 2.94 15.66 3.91
N VAL A 37 2.92 16.65 4.80
CA VAL A 37 4.06 16.95 5.69
C VAL A 37 4.31 15.79 6.65
N LEU A 38 3.27 15.17 7.22
CA LEU A 38 3.47 13.97 8.05
C LEU A 38 4.13 12.84 7.25
N GLN A 39 3.66 12.60 6.02
CA GLN A 39 4.23 11.58 5.14
C GLN A 39 5.69 11.86 4.79
N SER A 40 6.06 13.12 4.54
CA SER A 40 7.45 13.52 4.24
C SER A 40 8.38 13.30 5.44
N THR A 41 7.85 13.36 6.66
CA THR A 41 8.64 13.24 7.90
C THR A 41 8.83 11.79 8.35
N CYS A 42 8.17 10.83 7.70
CA CYS A 42 8.43 9.42 7.93
C CYS A 42 9.81 9.07 7.38
N TRP A 43 10.72 8.63 8.25
CA TRP A 43 12.10 8.35 7.87
C TRP A 43 12.21 7.03 7.09
N GLY A 44 12.73 7.11 5.87
CA GLY A 44 12.95 5.96 4.99
C GLY A 44 11.65 5.22 4.65
N ASP A 45 11.70 3.89 4.70
CA ASP A 45 10.55 3.03 4.39
C ASP A 45 9.56 2.87 5.54
N LYS A 46 9.74 3.62 6.64
CA LYS A 46 8.83 3.55 7.78
C LYS A 46 7.49 4.18 7.45
N ASP A 47 6.45 3.67 8.10
CA ASP A 47 5.09 4.19 8.00
C ASP A 47 4.69 5.04 9.21
N SER A 48 5.60 5.23 10.16
CA SER A 48 5.37 5.99 11.38
C SER A 48 6.36 7.14 11.55
N CYS A 49 5.88 8.22 12.16
CA CYS A 49 6.65 9.42 12.48
C CYS A 49 6.18 10.01 13.82
N PHE A 50 7.02 10.85 14.43
CA PHE A 50 6.72 11.47 15.73
C PHE A 50 7.06 12.98 15.81
N PRO A 51 6.79 13.79 14.78
CA PRO A 51 7.02 15.22 14.85
C PRO A 51 6.14 15.87 15.94
N SER A 52 6.67 16.87 16.63
CA SER A 52 5.87 17.62 17.61
C SER A 52 4.81 18.47 16.91
N GLN A 53 3.67 18.72 17.58
CA GLN A 53 2.62 19.59 17.02
C GLN A 53 3.13 21.03 16.77
N LYS A 54 4.06 21.51 17.60
CA LYS A 54 4.72 22.82 17.40
C LYS A 54 5.56 22.82 16.13
N THR A 55 6.30 21.74 15.87
CA THR A 55 7.10 21.58 14.64
C THR A 55 6.21 21.55 13.40
N LEU A 56 5.10 20.81 13.43
CA LEU A 56 4.12 20.76 12.34
C LEU A 56 3.47 22.14 12.09
N ALA A 57 3.11 22.84 13.17
CA ALA A 57 2.56 24.19 13.12
C ALA A 57 3.52 25.17 12.43
N GLN A 58 4.82 25.11 12.78
CA GLN A 58 5.87 25.91 12.14
C GLN A 58 6.05 25.55 10.66
N ALA A 59 6.06 24.25 10.33
CA ALA A 59 6.24 23.78 8.95
C ALA A 59 5.12 24.24 8.00
N ILE A 60 3.87 24.27 8.49
CA ILE A 60 2.68 24.59 7.68
C ILE A 60 2.28 26.07 7.84
N ASN A 61 2.98 26.82 8.70
CA ASN A 61 2.66 28.20 9.07
C ASN A 61 1.20 28.36 9.54
N ARG A 62 0.82 27.57 10.54
CA ARG A 62 -0.53 27.55 11.14
C ARG A 62 -0.46 27.47 12.65
N SER A 63 -1.56 27.82 13.33
CA SER A 63 -1.65 27.68 14.78
C SER A 63 -1.67 26.22 15.22
N ILE A 64 -1.17 25.93 16.42
CA ILE A 64 -1.24 24.59 17.02
C ILE A 64 -2.69 24.10 17.11
N ARG A 65 -3.64 24.99 17.43
CA ARG A 65 -5.09 24.67 17.48
C ARG A 65 -5.62 24.21 16.12
N THR A 66 -5.15 24.80 15.03
CA THR A 66 -5.49 24.38 13.66
C THR A 66 -4.95 22.98 13.39
N ILE A 67 -3.68 22.72 13.73
CA ILE A 67 -3.06 21.40 13.58
C ILE A 67 -3.82 20.33 14.36
N GLN A 68 -4.19 20.60 15.62
CA GLN A 68 -4.97 19.68 16.44
C GLN A 68 -6.33 19.34 15.82
N ARG A 69 -7.03 20.34 15.27
CA ARG A 69 -8.30 20.12 14.55
C ARG A 69 -8.11 19.23 13.33
N SER A 70 -7.10 19.53 12.51
CA SER A 70 -6.77 18.74 11.32
C SER A 70 -6.36 17.31 11.67
N LEU A 71 -5.54 17.10 12.71
CA LEU A 71 -5.16 15.77 13.19
C LEU A 71 -6.37 14.96 13.65
N LYS A 72 -7.29 15.58 14.39
CA LYS A 72 -8.53 14.93 14.83
C LYS A 72 -9.37 14.47 13.63
N LYS A 73 -9.47 15.32 12.60
CA LYS A 73 -10.23 15.03 11.39
C LYS A 73 -9.58 13.92 10.55
N LEU A 74 -8.27 13.95 10.35
CA LEU A 74 -7.52 12.89 9.67
C LEU A 74 -7.63 11.54 10.39
N LYS A 75 -7.65 11.56 11.73
CA LYS A 75 -7.90 10.36 12.55
C LYS A 75 -9.31 9.83 12.35
N GLN A 76 -10.32 10.69 12.38
CA GLN A 76 -11.73 10.31 12.19
C GLN A 76 -11.98 9.69 10.81
N LEU A 77 -11.32 10.21 9.77
CA LEU A 77 -11.42 9.70 8.40
C LEU A 77 -10.53 8.47 8.13
N GLY A 78 -9.76 8.00 9.12
CA GLY A 78 -8.92 6.80 8.99
C GLY A 78 -7.67 6.99 8.12
N TYR A 79 -7.21 8.22 7.91
CA TYR A 79 -5.96 8.49 7.19
C TYR A 79 -4.72 8.19 8.04
N ILE A 80 -4.82 8.48 9.34
CA ILE A 80 -3.73 8.31 10.29
C ILE A 80 -4.24 7.65 11.58
N LEU A 81 -3.36 6.89 12.22
CA LEU A 81 -3.51 6.47 13.61
C LEU A 81 -2.64 7.39 14.48
N VAL A 82 -3.18 7.79 15.63
CA VAL A 82 -2.48 8.67 16.58
C VAL A 82 -2.41 7.97 17.93
N GLU A 83 -1.19 7.72 18.39
CA GLU A 83 -0.90 7.07 19.67
C GLU A 83 -0.11 8.03 20.58
N LEU A 84 -0.44 8.02 21.87
CA LEU A 84 0.27 8.81 22.88
C LEU A 84 1.57 8.09 23.24
N ARG A 85 2.66 8.84 23.39
CA ARG A 85 3.94 8.34 23.91
C ARG A 85 4.25 9.03 25.23
N ILE A 86 4.61 8.26 26.24
CA ILE A 86 4.96 8.80 27.56
C ILE A 86 6.22 9.67 27.43
N GLY A 87 6.18 10.87 28.02
CA GLY A 87 7.31 11.81 28.08
C GLY A 87 7.76 12.40 26.73
N THR A 88 7.07 12.13 25.62
CA THR A 88 7.48 12.54 24.27
C THR A 88 6.28 12.95 23.40
N SER A 89 6.54 13.35 22.13
CA SER A 89 5.49 13.66 21.15
C SER A 89 4.69 12.43 20.73
N ASN A 90 3.47 12.65 20.25
CA ASN A 90 2.62 11.60 19.71
C ASN A 90 3.29 10.82 18.57
N LEU A 91 2.96 9.54 18.46
CA LEU A 91 3.28 8.71 17.31
C LEU A 91 2.14 8.80 16.30
N TYR A 92 2.48 9.08 15.05
CA TYR A 92 1.55 9.11 13.93
C TYR A 92 1.91 7.97 12.98
N THR A 93 0.92 7.14 12.65
CA THR A 93 1.09 6.00 11.74
C THR A 93 0.21 6.19 10.52
N MET A 94 0.79 6.07 9.32
CA MET A 94 0.14 6.35 8.03
C MET A 94 -0.64 5.13 7.54
N LEU A 95 -1.95 5.08 7.85
CA LEU A 95 -2.79 3.90 7.60
C LEU A 95 -2.96 3.58 6.11
N LYS A 96 -3.23 4.59 5.28
CA LYS A 96 -3.39 4.40 3.82
C LYS A 96 -2.12 3.84 3.15
N LYS A 97 -0.93 4.26 3.61
CA LYS A 97 0.36 3.75 3.12
C LYS A 97 0.52 2.26 3.45
N ILE A 98 0.21 1.87 4.69
CA ILE A 98 0.26 0.47 5.14
C ILE A 98 -0.69 -0.40 4.31
N ILE A 99 -1.92 0.08 4.06
CA ILE A 99 -2.91 -0.66 3.28
C ILE A 99 -2.40 -0.89 1.85
N SER A 100 -1.86 0.16 1.19
CA SER A 100 -1.29 0.05 -0.16
C SER A 100 -0.17 -0.99 -0.24
N GLN A 101 0.79 -0.92 0.68
CA GLN A 101 1.91 -1.87 0.72
C GLN A 101 1.43 -3.32 0.95
N LYS A 102 0.44 -3.51 1.82
CA LYS A 102 -0.15 -4.83 2.06
C LYS A 102 -0.86 -5.36 0.81
N SER A 103 -1.64 -4.52 0.12
CA SER A 103 -2.29 -4.92 -1.13
C SER A 103 -1.29 -5.28 -2.22
N GLU A 104 -0.21 -4.50 -2.38
CA GLU A 104 0.83 -4.77 -3.37
C GLU A 104 1.56 -6.10 -3.08
N LYS A 105 1.87 -6.37 -1.81
CA LYS A 105 2.47 -7.65 -1.38
C LYS A 105 1.55 -8.83 -1.68
N ALA A 106 0.25 -8.69 -1.44
CA ALA A 106 -0.73 -9.73 -1.74
C ALA A 106 -0.82 -10.02 -3.25
N VAL A 107 -0.88 -8.97 -4.08
CA VAL A 107 -0.90 -9.11 -5.55
C VAL A 107 0.37 -9.79 -6.08
N LYS A 108 1.54 -9.39 -5.57
CA LYS A 108 2.82 -10.03 -5.93
C LYS A 108 2.82 -11.52 -5.62
N LYS A 109 2.38 -11.90 -4.41
CA LYS A 109 2.30 -13.30 -4.00
C LYS A 109 1.36 -14.12 -4.89
N VAL A 110 0.20 -13.57 -5.27
CA VAL A 110 -0.74 -14.24 -6.18
C VAL A 110 -0.10 -14.44 -7.56
N ASN A 111 0.60 -13.44 -8.09
CA ASN A 111 1.30 -13.55 -9.38
C ASN A 111 2.41 -14.60 -9.34
N GLU A 112 3.20 -14.66 -8.27
CA GLU A 112 4.22 -15.70 -8.08
C GLU A 112 3.62 -17.11 -8.04
N LEU A 113 2.50 -17.30 -7.32
CA LEU A 113 1.78 -18.57 -7.29
C LEU A 113 1.22 -18.92 -8.66
N ARG A 114 0.64 -17.94 -9.37
CA ARG A 114 0.13 -18.13 -10.73
C ARG A 114 1.25 -18.56 -11.69
N GLN A 115 2.44 -17.97 -11.61
CA GLN A 115 3.56 -18.41 -12.45
C GLN A 115 4.04 -19.82 -12.11
N LYS A 116 4.02 -20.19 -10.82
CA LYS A 116 4.42 -21.54 -10.37
C LYS A 116 3.42 -22.64 -10.74
N PHE A 117 2.12 -22.33 -10.75
CA PHE A 117 1.05 -23.32 -10.87
C PHE A 117 0.13 -23.12 -12.09
N GLY A 118 0.33 -22.08 -12.89
CA GLY A 118 -0.62 -21.61 -13.90
C GLY A 118 -0.89 -22.56 -15.07
N ASN A 119 0.01 -23.53 -15.32
CA ASN A 119 -0.10 -24.45 -16.46
C ASN A 119 -0.08 -25.94 -16.07
N LYS A 120 -0.04 -26.29 -14.77
CA LYS A 120 -0.07 -27.70 -14.37
C LYS A 120 -1.51 -28.19 -14.31
N LYS A 121 -1.92 -29.02 -15.27
CA LYS A 121 -3.18 -29.78 -15.15
C LYS A 121 -3.11 -30.55 -13.82
N LYS A 122 -4.16 -30.46 -13.02
CA LYS A 122 -4.22 -31.14 -11.74
C LYS A 122 -4.30 -32.64 -12.02
N GLN A 123 -3.23 -33.38 -11.74
CA GLN A 123 -3.25 -34.83 -11.78
C GLN A 123 -3.93 -35.28 -10.49
N ASP A 124 -5.13 -35.82 -10.62
CA ASP A 124 -5.85 -36.49 -9.54
C ASP A 124 -5.64 -38.01 -9.66
N ASN A 125 -6.02 -38.76 -8.63
CA ASN A 125 -5.95 -40.23 -8.65
C ASN A 125 -6.71 -40.82 -9.86
N TRP A 126 -7.64 -40.08 -10.45
CA TRP A 126 -8.41 -40.45 -11.63
C TRP A 126 -7.67 -40.24 -12.96
N ASN A 127 -6.62 -39.41 -13.02
CA ASN A 127 -5.86 -39.11 -14.23
C ASN A 127 -4.33 -39.35 -14.07
N ASP A 128 -3.92 -40.18 -13.10
CA ASP A 128 -2.52 -40.53 -12.83
C ASP A 128 -2.04 -41.83 -13.51
N TYR A 129 -2.67 -42.21 -14.61
CA TYR A 129 -2.26 -43.34 -15.45
C TYR A 129 -1.96 -42.87 -16.88
N PRO A 130 -1.07 -43.57 -17.60
CA PRO A 130 -0.80 -43.26 -19.01
C PRO A 130 -2.09 -43.36 -19.83
N GLN A 131 -2.43 -42.32 -20.59
CA GLN A 131 -3.52 -42.41 -21.54
C GLN A 131 -3.13 -43.34 -22.70
N ARG A 132 -4.10 -44.15 -23.17
CA ARG A 132 -3.88 -44.98 -24.35
C ARG A 132 -3.65 -44.09 -25.56
N GLU A 133 -2.48 -44.25 -26.18
CA GLU A 133 -2.22 -43.69 -27.50
C GLU A 133 -2.84 -44.63 -28.54
N TYR A 134 -3.75 -44.08 -29.32
CA TYR A 134 -4.40 -44.81 -30.41
C TYR A 134 -3.72 -44.44 -31.72
N ASN A 135 -3.31 -45.45 -32.48
CA ASN A 135 -3.01 -45.27 -33.89
C ASN A 135 -4.35 -45.19 -34.64
N PHE A 136 -4.79 -43.96 -34.92
CA PHE A 136 -6.11 -43.72 -35.52
C PHE A 136 -6.28 -44.40 -36.87
N ASP A 137 -5.23 -44.44 -37.70
CA ASP A 137 -5.26 -45.08 -39.01
C ASP A 137 -5.49 -46.59 -38.90
N GLU A 138 -4.86 -47.24 -37.90
CA GLU A 138 -5.04 -48.66 -37.63
C GLU A 138 -6.42 -48.96 -37.02
N LEU A 139 -6.91 -48.06 -36.17
CA LEU A 139 -8.24 -48.17 -35.57
C LEU A 139 -9.34 -48.03 -36.62
N GLU A 140 -9.20 -47.07 -37.53
CA GLU A 140 -10.11 -46.81 -38.64
C GLU A 140 -10.19 -48.01 -39.57
N LYS A 141 -9.04 -48.55 -39.96
CA LYS A 141 -8.94 -49.79 -40.75
C LYS A 141 -9.69 -50.97 -40.09
N LYS A 142 -9.44 -51.20 -38.79
CA LYS A 142 -10.12 -52.25 -38.02
C LYS A 142 -11.62 -52.04 -37.89
N LEU A 143 -12.07 -50.79 -37.72
CA LEU A 143 -13.49 -50.43 -37.62
C LEU A 143 -14.24 -50.56 -38.95
N LEU A 144 -13.59 -50.25 -40.06
CA LEU A 144 -14.14 -50.33 -41.42
C LEU A 144 -14.01 -51.73 -42.04
N GLY A 145 -13.35 -52.67 -41.35
CA GLY A 145 -13.15 -54.04 -41.83
C GLY A 145 -12.11 -54.15 -42.96
N TRP A 146 -11.20 -53.19 -43.04
CA TRP A 146 -10.08 -53.20 -43.97
C TRP A 146 -8.86 -53.67 -43.17
N GLU A 147 -8.44 -54.93 -43.33
CA GLU A 147 -7.23 -55.44 -42.66
C GLU A 147 -5.97 -54.65 -43.06
#